data_AF-A0A0H3AM64-F1
#
_entry.id   AF-A0A0H3AM64-F1
#
_cell.length_a   1.000
_cell.length_b   1.000
_cell.length_c   1.000
_cell.angle_alpha   90.00
_cell.angle_beta   90.00
_cell.angle_gamma   90.00
#
_symmetry.space_group_name_H-M   'P 1'
#
loop_
_entity.id
_entity.type
_entity.pdbx_description
1 polymer ?
#
loop_
_entity_poly.entity_id
_entity_poly.type
_entity_poly.pdbx_seq_one_letter_code
_entity_poly.pdbx_strand_id
1 'polypeptide(L)'
;MPTVLALAVGMAMPAVQAAINSDASVVGTESQWWNTYKVTLTNNGNQPVELRDASIAFDTNLSLSTPSWSAQGISYPSMSFSSNAQGSVFSNRLTLSFDQGSWVKTQLLPGASIDLTLGVSGVLELSLLQSTIALETDGEVEPGEPEISLELASPVQGAEFIEGQTVAIVANVTATNTTVKTVTFLVDGEQIALLEQAPFQASWTAAGEGAHSIKAIVEDASGLLKEQAVRITVKAEEIDPPVEPEVPVAPVIELTNPRNGQSVFLGKVTTLAANATDENNDLTAVEFLVNGESIGRVTQAPYQLA
;
A
#
# COMPACT_ATOMS: atom_id res chain seq x y z
N MET A 1 5.43 -18.94 -47.68
CA MET A 1 5.82 -18.75 -46.26
C MET A 1 4.70 -19.31 -45.40
N PRO A 2 4.92 -20.34 -44.59
CA PRO A 2 4.07 -20.62 -43.45
C PRO A 2 4.71 -20.11 -42.16
N THR A 3 3.82 -19.69 -41.27
CA THR A 3 4.00 -18.93 -40.05
C THR A 3 3.88 -19.87 -38.85
N VAL A 4 4.83 -19.75 -37.91
CA VAL A 4 4.75 -19.92 -36.44
C VAL A 4 4.29 -21.25 -35.84
N LEU A 5 5.17 -21.84 -35.01
CA LEU A 5 4.88 -22.08 -33.59
C LEU A 5 6.19 -22.22 -32.81
N ALA A 6 6.66 -21.11 -32.23
CA ALA A 6 7.69 -21.15 -31.19
C ALA A 6 6.99 -21.53 -29.88
N LEU A 7 7.14 -22.79 -29.48
CA LEU A 7 6.72 -23.26 -28.16
C LEU A 7 7.77 -22.77 -27.16
N ALA A 8 7.59 -21.57 -26.64
CA ALA A 8 8.33 -21.10 -25.48
C ALA A 8 7.82 -21.89 -24.27
N VAL A 9 8.43 -23.05 -24.02
CA VAL A 9 8.26 -23.81 -22.78
C VAL A 9 9.06 -23.11 -21.70
N GLY A 10 8.56 -21.97 -21.24
CA GLY A 10 8.91 -21.42 -19.94
C GLY A 10 8.09 -22.15 -18.90
N MET A 11 8.49 -23.38 -18.56
CA MET A 11 7.97 -24.04 -17.35
C MET A 11 8.52 -23.27 -16.16
N ALA A 12 7.75 -22.32 -15.65
CA ALA A 12 7.92 -21.86 -14.28
C ALA A 12 7.81 -23.11 -13.40
N MET A 13 8.88 -23.45 -12.68
CA MET A 13 8.82 -24.54 -11.71
C MET A 13 7.72 -24.18 -10.68
N PRO A 14 6.82 -25.10 -10.34
CA PRO A 14 5.78 -24.85 -9.34
C PRO A 14 6.42 -24.42 -8.01
N ALA A 15 5.79 -23.48 -7.30
CA ALA A 15 6.36 -22.80 -6.12
C ALA A 15 6.82 -23.74 -4.98
N VAL A 16 6.35 -24.99 -4.95
CA VAL A 16 6.82 -26.01 -3.97
C VAL A 16 8.23 -26.51 -4.27
N GLN A 17 8.67 -26.49 -5.53
CA GLN A 17 10.06 -26.79 -5.90
C GLN A 17 11.04 -25.73 -5.36
N ALA A 18 10.54 -24.54 -4.96
CA ALA A 18 11.31 -23.48 -4.34
C ALA A 18 11.32 -23.51 -2.79
N ALA A 19 10.53 -24.37 -2.13
CA ALA A 19 10.41 -24.42 -0.67
C ALA A 19 11.29 -25.50 0.01
N ILE A 20 11.69 -26.54 -0.72
CA ILE A 20 12.69 -27.52 -0.26
C ILE A 20 14.01 -27.18 -0.97
N ASN A 21 14.78 -26.26 -0.38
CA ASN A 21 16.16 -26.09 -0.80
C ASN A 21 16.93 -27.36 -0.36
N SER A 22 17.21 -28.21 -1.34
CA SER A 22 18.05 -29.38 -1.23
C SER A 22 19.50 -28.98 -1.07
N ASP A 23 19.85 -28.39 0.07
CA ASP A 23 21.22 -28.44 0.58
C ASP A 23 21.52 -29.89 0.95
N ALA A 24 21.62 -30.73 -0.07
CA ALA A 24 22.06 -32.11 0.03
C ALA A 24 23.52 -32.05 0.50
N SER A 25 23.71 -32.11 1.81
CA SER A 25 25.03 -32.30 2.40
C SER A 25 25.46 -33.72 2.11
N VAL A 26 26.13 -33.92 0.97
CA VAL A 26 26.63 -35.23 0.61
C VAL A 26 27.93 -35.50 1.34
N VAL A 27 27.83 -36.28 2.42
CA VAL A 27 28.98 -36.78 3.17
C VAL A 27 29.15 -38.25 2.81
N GLY A 28 30.35 -38.63 2.36
CA GLY A 28 30.66 -40.01 2.03
C GLY A 28 31.97 -40.49 2.65
N THR A 29 32.04 -41.80 2.89
CA THR A 29 33.29 -42.51 3.19
C THR A 29 33.67 -43.31 1.96
N GLU A 30 34.83 -42.99 1.38
CA GLU A 30 35.29 -43.62 0.14
C GLU A 30 36.11 -44.90 0.43
N SER A 31 35.83 -45.99 -0.30
CA SER A 31 36.64 -47.22 -0.32
C SER A 31 36.80 -47.75 -1.75
N GLN A 32 37.70 -48.72 -1.95
CA GLN A 32 37.94 -49.31 -3.28
C GLN A 32 36.81 -50.22 -3.78
N TRP A 33 35.82 -50.56 -2.94
CA TRP A 33 34.78 -51.55 -3.28
C TRP A 33 33.35 -51.04 -3.14
N TRP A 34 33.10 -50.13 -2.21
CA TRP A 34 31.77 -49.55 -1.99
C TRP A 34 31.90 -48.15 -1.39
N ASN A 35 31.08 -47.23 -1.88
CA ASN A 35 30.94 -45.89 -1.31
C ASN A 35 29.51 -45.71 -0.80
N THR A 36 29.38 -44.93 0.26
CA THR A 36 28.08 -44.54 0.80
C THR A 36 27.97 -43.04 0.84
N TYR A 37 26.87 -42.51 0.34
CA TYR A 37 26.58 -41.08 0.31
C TYR A 37 25.28 -40.82 1.08
N LYS A 38 25.35 -39.97 2.10
CA LYS A 38 24.16 -39.50 2.81
C LYS A 38 23.60 -38.27 2.11
N VAL A 39 22.31 -38.25 1.82
CA VAL A 39 21.60 -37.11 1.24
C VAL A 39 20.53 -36.66 2.22
N THR A 40 20.61 -35.40 2.65
CA THR A 40 19.65 -34.79 3.57
C THR A 40 18.78 -33.81 2.79
N LEU A 41 17.46 -33.98 2.87
CA LEU A 41 16.47 -33.04 2.35
C LEU A 41 15.77 -32.38 3.54
N THR A 42 15.86 -31.06 3.65
CA THR A 42 15.26 -30.30 4.77
C THR A 42 14.15 -29.41 4.25
N ASN A 43 13.00 -29.42 4.92
CA ASN A 43 11.96 -28.43 4.65
C ASN A 43 12.40 -27.06 5.19
N ASN A 44 12.93 -26.21 4.32
CA ASN A 44 13.36 -24.86 4.65
C ASN A 44 12.24 -23.82 4.50
N GLY A 45 11.04 -24.25 4.10
CA GLY A 45 9.86 -23.41 3.98
C GLY A 45 9.14 -23.19 5.31
N ASN A 46 8.10 -22.34 5.27
CA ASN A 46 7.30 -21.98 6.45
C ASN A 46 6.03 -22.82 6.62
N GLN A 47 5.79 -23.80 5.73
CA GLN A 47 4.60 -24.65 5.74
C GLN A 47 4.98 -26.13 5.72
N PRO A 48 4.16 -27.03 6.30
CA PRO A 48 4.35 -28.48 6.16
C PRO A 48 4.26 -28.94 4.70
N VAL A 49 5.04 -29.97 4.34
CA VAL A 49 5.00 -30.61 3.01
C VAL A 49 4.37 -31.99 3.11
N GLU A 50 3.33 -32.26 2.33
CA GLU A 50 2.67 -33.57 2.28
C GLU A 50 3.52 -34.58 1.47
N LEU A 51 3.84 -35.72 2.08
CA LEU A 51 4.68 -36.76 1.47
C LEU A 51 3.89 -37.95 0.93
N ARG A 52 2.57 -37.99 1.12
CA ARG A 52 1.73 -39.05 0.55
C ARG A 52 1.88 -39.04 -0.97
N ASP A 53 2.30 -40.19 -1.51
CA ASP A 53 2.56 -40.40 -2.94
C ASP A 53 3.67 -39.51 -3.53
N ALA A 54 4.45 -38.84 -2.68
CA ALA A 54 5.61 -38.08 -3.12
C ALA A 54 6.72 -38.99 -3.68
N SER A 55 7.50 -38.45 -4.61
CA SER A 55 8.67 -39.06 -5.19
C SER A 55 9.90 -38.18 -4.97
N ILE A 56 11.05 -38.78 -4.69
CA ILE A 56 12.34 -38.09 -4.74
C ILE A 56 13.03 -38.49 -6.04
N ALA A 57 13.28 -37.51 -6.91
CA ALA A 57 13.91 -37.70 -8.20
C ALA A 57 15.30 -37.06 -8.21
N PHE A 58 16.27 -37.71 -8.87
CA PHE A 58 17.63 -37.20 -9.02
C PHE A 58 18.41 -38.01 -10.07
N ASP A 59 19.42 -37.39 -10.67
CA ASP A 59 20.28 -38.04 -11.65
C ASP A 59 21.64 -38.41 -11.05
N THR A 60 22.21 -39.51 -11.54
CA THR A 60 23.55 -39.98 -11.17
C THR A 60 24.32 -40.47 -12.39
N ASN A 61 25.64 -40.45 -12.32
CA ASN A 61 26.54 -41.04 -13.33
C ASN A 61 26.60 -42.59 -13.24
N LEU A 62 26.05 -43.18 -12.18
CA LEU A 62 26.05 -44.62 -11.92
C LEU A 62 24.64 -45.10 -11.59
N SER A 63 24.31 -46.34 -11.96
CA SER A 63 23.08 -47.01 -11.53
C SER A 63 23.08 -47.22 -10.02
N LEU A 64 21.90 -47.12 -9.40
CA LEU A 64 21.73 -47.29 -7.97
C LEU A 64 20.87 -48.50 -7.60
N SER A 65 21.05 -48.95 -6.37
CA SER A 65 20.07 -49.78 -5.67
C SER A 65 19.16 -48.92 -4.81
N THR A 66 18.07 -49.49 -4.30
CA THR A 66 17.10 -48.79 -3.45
C THR A 66 17.82 -48.14 -2.26
N PRO A 67 17.71 -46.81 -2.08
CA PRO A 67 18.30 -46.12 -0.92
C PRO A 67 17.63 -46.55 0.38
N SER A 68 18.37 -46.48 1.49
CA SER A 68 17.73 -46.55 2.80
C SER A 68 17.17 -45.19 3.21
N TRP A 69 16.02 -45.20 3.86
CA TRP A 69 15.28 -44.02 4.30
C TRP A 69 15.28 -43.88 5.83
N SER A 70 15.38 -42.63 6.29
CA SER A 70 14.95 -42.23 7.63
C SER A 70 14.45 -40.79 7.60
N ALA A 71 13.55 -40.42 8.51
CA ALA A 71 13.00 -39.07 8.56
C ALA A 71 12.62 -38.68 9.99
N GLN A 72 12.64 -37.38 10.29
CA GLN A 72 12.21 -36.85 11.58
C GLN A 72 10.70 -36.62 11.59
N GLY A 73 9.98 -37.31 12.50
CA GLY A 73 8.56 -37.07 12.72
C GLY A 73 7.59 -37.65 11.68
N ILE A 74 8.11 -38.39 10.70
CA ILE A 74 7.35 -39.05 9.62
C ILE A 74 7.25 -40.56 9.90
N SER A 75 6.10 -41.15 9.59
CA SER A 75 5.93 -42.62 9.62
C SER A 75 6.81 -43.29 8.57
N TYR A 76 7.17 -44.56 8.75
CA TYR A 76 7.97 -45.25 7.72
C TYR A 76 7.10 -45.55 6.49
N PRO A 77 7.47 -45.08 5.27
CA PRO A 77 6.70 -45.36 4.06
C PRO A 77 7.03 -46.74 3.48
N SER A 78 6.10 -47.28 2.71
CA SER A 78 6.44 -48.27 1.66
C SER A 78 7.18 -47.54 0.54
N MET A 79 8.25 -48.13 0.02
CA MET A 79 9.10 -47.47 -0.98
C MET A 79 9.24 -48.31 -2.25
N SER A 80 9.11 -47.66 -3.40
CA SER A 80 9.43 -48.22 -4.71
C SER A 80 10.54 -47.39 -5.35
N PHE A 81 11.60 -48.03 -5.85
CA PHE A 81 12.75 -47.34 -6.42
C PHE A 81 13.06 -47.84 -7.83
N SER A 82 13.37 -46.91 -8.72
CA SER A 82 13.87 -47.21 -10.06
C SER A 82 15.12 -46.40 -10.36
N SER A 83 16.08 -47.03 -11.05
CA SER A 83 17.29 -46.39 -11.59
C SER A 83 17.40 -46.81 -13.06
N ASN A 84 17.09 -45.90 -13.98
CA ASN A 84 16.97 -46.19 -15.41
C ASN A 84 18.01 -45.42 -16.21
N ALA A 85 18.70 -46.09 -17.14
CA ALA A 85 19.67 -45.45 -18.00
C ALA A 85 19.01 -44.44 -18.97
N GLN A 86 19.57 -43.23 -19.05
CA GLN A 86 19.13 -42.16 -19.94
C GLN A 86 20.37 -41.46 -20.55
N GLY A 87 20.83 -41.96 -21.70
CA GLY A 87 22.06 -41.45 -22.31
C GLY A 87 23.29 -41.76 -21.44
N SER A 88 23.99 -40.71 -20.99
CA SER A 88 25.19 -40.82 -20.15
C SER A 88 24.91 -40.80 -18.64
N VAL A 89 23.64 -40.66 -18.22
CA VAL A 89 23.24 -40.63 -16.81
C VAL A 89 22.20 -41.71 -16.51
N PHE A 90 21.94 -41.92 -15.22
CA PHE A 90 20.85 -42.73 -14.72
C PHE A 90 19.84 -41.83 -14.03
N SER A 91 18.60 -41.87 -14.49
CA SER A 91 17.48 -41.19 -13.84
C SER A 91 16.96 -42.07 -12.72
N ASN A 92 16.97 -41.53 -11.50
CA ASN A 92 16.56 -42.24 -10.29
C ASN A 92 15.28 -41.63 -9.74
N ARG A 93 14.39 -42.50 -9.25
CA ARG A 93 13.13 -42.11 -8.64
C ARG A 93 12.81 -43.03 -7.48
N LEU A 94 12.63 -42.46 -6.29
CA LEU A 94 12.15 -43.12 -5.08
C LEU A 94 10.74 -42.63 -4.77
N THR A 95 9.73 -43.46 -5.02
CA THR A 95 8.33 -43.16 -4.69
C THR A 95 7.99 -43.66 -3.30
N LEU A 96 7.33 -42.81 -2.52
CA LEU A 96 6.90 -43.04 -1.15
C LEU A 96 5.39 -43.29 -1.12
N SER A 97 4.97 -44.37 -0.47
CA SER A 97 3.55 -44.68 -0.27
C SER A 97 3.28 -44.91 1.21
N PHE A 98 2.18 -44.35 1.71
CA PHE A 98 1.82 -44.39 3.12
C PHE A 98 0.45 -45.06 3.31
N ASP A 99 0.32 -45.84 4.37
CA ASP A 99 -0.95 -46.48 4.70
C ASP A 99 -2.05 -45.44 5.03
N GLN A 100 -3.29 -45.86 4.83
CA GLN A 100 -4.48 -45.07 5.12
C GLN A 100 -4.84 -45.23 6.60
N GLY A 101 -4.27 -44.38 7.45
CA GLY A 101 -4.59 -44.36 8.88
C GLY A 101 -4.28 -43.00 9.49
N SER A 102 -5.16 -42.50 10.36
CA SER A 102 -4.99 -41.19 11.02
C SER A 102 -3.77 -41.10 11.94
N TRP A 103 -3.15 -42.24 12.28
CA TRP A 103 -1.92 -42.32 13.06
C TRP A 103 -0.65 -42.25 12.19
N VAL A 104 -0.80 -42.33 10.86
CA VAL A 104 0.31 -42.27 9.91
C VAL A 104 0.67 -40.80 9.67
N LYS A 105 1.87 -40.42 10.07
CA LYS A 105 2.38 -39.05 9.91
C LYS A 105 3.05 -38.91 8.55
N THR A 106 2.49 -38.05 7.70
CA THR A 106 2.93 -37.87 6.31
C THR A 106 3.39 -36.44 5.99
N GLN A 107 3.30 -35.52 6.95
CA GLN A 107 3.66 -34.11 6.75
C GLN A 107 5.06 -33.80 7.27
N LEU A 108 5.98 -33.41 6.38
CA LEU A 108 7.31 -32.91 6.71
C LEU A 108 7.21 -31.46 7.18
N LEU A 109 7.30 -31.27 8.49
CA LEU A 109 7.20 -29.94 9.12
C LEU A 109 8.39 -29.03 8.76
N PRO A 110 8.23 -27.70 8.84
CA PRO A 110 9.34 -26.75 8.74
C PRO A 110 10.52 -27.12 9.65
N GLY A 111 11.73 -27.14 9.09
CA GLY A 111 12.98 -27.52 9.75
C GLY A 111 13.20 -29.02 9.94
N ALA A 112 12.22 -29.87 9.63
CA ALA A 112 12.40 -31.33 9.66
C ALA A 112 13.10 -31.83 8.39
N SER A 113 13.80 -32.97 8.54
CA SER A 113 14.59 -33.54 7.44
C SER A 113 14.27 -35.01 7.15
N ILE A 114 14.52 -35.36 5.90
CA ILE A 114 14.60 -36.71 5.36
C ILE A 114 16.07 -37.00 5.08
N ASP A 115 16.53 -38.17 5.50
CA ASP A 115 17.86 -38.70 5.22
C ASP A 115 17.75 -39.93 4.30
N LEU A 116 18.37 -39.85 3.13
CA LEU A 116 18.61 -40.99 2.25
C LEU A 116 20.06 -41.44 2.38
N THR A 117 20.29 -42.75 2.34
CA THR A 117 21.65 -43.31 2.23
C THR A 117 21.76 -44.10 0.93
N LEU A 118 22.65 -43.62 0.06
CA LEU A 118 22.92 -44.18 -1.27
C LEU A 118 24.17 -45.06 -1.20
N GLY A 119 24.01 -46.36 -1.44
CA GLY A 119 25.14 -47.29 -1.60
C GLY A 119 25.49 -47.49 -3.06
N VAL A 120 26.76 -47.28 -3.44
CA VAL A 120 27.23 -47.43 -4.82
C VAL A 120 28.55 -48.19 -4.94
N SER A 121 28.73 -48.85 -6.07
CA SER A 121 30.00 -49.43 -6.51
C SER A 121 30.69 -48.46 -7.47
N GLY A 122 31.38 -47.46 -6.92
CA GLY A 122 32.05 -46.39 -7.68
C GLY A 122 31.88 -45.01 -7.03
N VAL A 123 32.28 -43.95 -7.72
CA VAL A 123 32.20 -42.56 -7.23
C VAL A 123 31.05 -41.82 -7.90
N LEU A 124 30.15 -41.23 -7.10
CA LEU A 124 29.07 -40.39 -7.63
C LEU A 124 29.56 -39.00 -8.01
N GLU A 125 29.06 -38.49 -9.13
CA GLU A 125 29.19 -37.07 -9.47
C GLU A 125 28.27 -36.23 -8.58
N LEU A 126 28.80 -35.74 -7.46
CA LEU A 126 28.01 -35.04 -6.44
C LEU A 126 27.37 -33.76 -6.96
N SER A 127 28.00 -33.05 -7.89
CA SER A 127 27.41 -31.86 -8.52
C SER A 127 26.19 -32.18 -9.36
N LEU A 128 26.17 -33.31 -10.06
CA LEU A 128 25.00 -33.78 -10.81
C LEU A 128 23.87 -34.14 -9.83
N LEU A 129 24.18 -34.92 -8.80
CA LEU A 129 23.20 -35.30 -7.77
C LEU A 129 22.61 -34.06 -7.07
N GLN A 130 23.46 -33.12 -6.64
CA GLN A 130 23.03 -31.90 -5.93
C GLN A 130 22.21 -30.96 -6.81
N SER A 131 22.53 -30.86 -8.11
CA SER A 131 21.82 -29.97 -9.03
C SER A 131 20.50 -30.54 -9.56
N THR A 132 20.29 -31.85 -9.45
CA THR A 132 19.11 -32.54 -10.01
C THR A 132 18.17 -33.09 -8.96
N ILE A 133 18.60 -33.20 -7.70
CA ILE A 133 17.73 -33.75 -6.66
C ILE A 133 16.54 -32.85 -6.37
N ALA A 134 15.36 -33.45 -6.39
CA ALA A 134 14.10 -32.80 -6.09
C ALA A 134 13.17 -33.73 -5.32
N LEU A 135 12.44 -33.17 -4.35
CA LEU A 135 11.23 -33.78 -3.83
C LEU A 135 10.06 -33.34 -4.71
N GLU A 136 9.50 -34.28 -5.43
CA GLU A 136 8.31 -34.12 -6.27
C GLU A 136 7.11 -34.67 -5.51
N THR A 137 6.17 -33.83 -5.10
CA THR A 137 4.91 -34.31 -4.51
C THR A 137 3.92 -34.60 -5.64
N ASP A 138 3.27 -35.77 -5.66
CA ASP A 138 2.22 -36.11 -6.66
C ASP A 138 0.89 -35.34 -6.40
N GLY A 139 0.88 -34.50 -5.37
CA GLY A 139 -0.14 -33.46 -5.27
C GLY A 139 0.10 -32.42 -6.36
N GLU A 140 -0.89 -32.25 -7.25
CA GLU A 140 -1.41 -30.89 -7.41
C GLU A 140 -1.46 -30.29 -6.00
N VAL A 141 -0.52 -29.40 -5.70
CA VAL A 141 -0.67 -28.51 -4.56
C VAL A 141 -1.97 -27.81 -4.91
N GLU A 142 -3.07 -28.08 -4.20
CA GLU A 142 -4.13 -27.09 -4.23
C GLU A 142 -3.43 -25.79 -3.85
N PRO A 143 -3.31 -24.80 -4.76
CA PRO A 143 -2.80 -23.50 -4.37
C PRO A 143 -3.61 -23.14 -3.13
N GLY A 144 -2.93 -22.92 -1.99
CA GLY A 144 -3.64 -22.68 -0.73
C GLY A 144 -4.76 -21.69 -0.99
N GLU A 145 -5.94 -21.89 -0.40
CA GLU A 145 -7.17 -21.24 -0.87
C GLU A 145 -6.91 -19.76 -1.25
N PRO A 146 -7.37 -19.32 -2.44
CA PRO A 146 -7.12 -17.97 -2.88
C PRO A 146 -7.60 -16.99 -1.80
N GLU A 147 -6.77 -16.02 -1.45
CA GLU A 147 -7.11 -15.03 -0.45
C GLU A 147 -6.81 -13.63 -1.00
N ILE A 148 -7.75 -12.71 -0.75
CA ILE A 148 -7.60 -11.29 -1.05
C ILE A 148 -7.79 -10.45 0.22
N SER A 149 -7.06 -9.35 0.33
CA SER A 149 -7.31 -8.29 1.31
C SER A 149 -7.59 -6.97 0.59
N LEU A 150 -8.43 -6.13 1.19
CA LEU A 150 -8.79 -4.80 0.69
C LEU A 150 -8.82 -3.83 1.86
N GLU A 151 -8.10 -2.73 1.72
CA GLU A 151 -8.15 -1.58 2.60
C GLU A 151 -8.31 -0.30 1.76
N LEU A 152 -9.43 0.41 1.94
CA LEU A 152 -9.67 1.73 1.40
C LEU A 152 -8.93 2.76 2.27
N ALA A 153 -7.69 3.06 1.87
CA ALA A 153 -6.77 3.92 2.62
C ALA A 153 -7.14 5.41 2.54
N SER A 154 -7.80 5.82 1.45
CA SER A 154 -8.32 7.18 1.28
C SER A 154 -9.60 7.16 0.42
N PRO A 155 -10.60 8.00 0.71
CA PRO A 155 -10.69 8.84 1.90
C PRO A 155 -10.93 8.02 3.17
N VAL A 156 -10.62 8.59 4.34
CA VAL A 156 -10.94 7.96 5.63
C VAL A 156 -12.41 8.17 5.98
N GLN A 157 -12.96 7.30 6.83
CA GLN A 157 -14.31 7.44 7.37
C GLN A 157 -14.51 8.80 8.05
N GLY A 158 -15.53 9.53 7.63
CA GLY A 158 -15.88 10.84 8.17
C GLY A 158 -15.08 12.01 7.59
N ALA A 159 -14.26 11.80 6.56
CA ALA A 159 -13.56 12.90 5.89
C ALA A 159 -14.55 13.95 5.36
N GLU A 160 -14.12 15.21 5.37
CA GLU A 160 -14.92 16.34 4.90
C GLU A 160 -14.20 17.04 3.75
N PHE A 161 -14.96 17.41 2.72
CA PHE A 161 -14.47 18.14 1.56
C PHE A 161 -15.40 19.29 1.23
N ILE A 162 -14.89 20.32 0.57
CA ILE A 162 -15.73 21.39 0.00
C ILE A 162 -16.13 20.97 -1.42
N GLU A 163 -17.35 21.31 -1.84
CA GLU A 163 -17.80 21.09 -3.21
C GLU A 163 -16.79 21.64 -4.23
N GLY A 164 -16.52 20.88 -5.29
CA GLY A 164 -15.50 21.18 -6.29
C GLY A 164 -14.08 20.73 -5.94
N GLN A 165 -13.80 20.34 -4.69
CA GLN A 165 -12.49 19.78 -4.32
C GLN A 165 -12.28 18.39 -4.93
N THR A 166 -11.03 18.07 -5.24
CA THR A 166 -10.66 16.72 -5.67
C THR A 166 -10.46 15.80 -4.46
N VAL A 167 -11.23 14.72 -4.41
CA VAL A 167 -11.11 13.62 -3.45
C VAL A 167 -10.23 12.53 -4.05
N ALA A 168 -9.11 12.23 -3.39
CA ALA A 168 -8.25 11.10 -3.75
C ALA A 168 -8.80 9.79 -3.16
N ILE A 169 -9.00 8.79 -4.02
CA ILE A 169 -9.48 7.47 -3.65
C ILE A 169 -8.34 6.48 -3.85
N VAL A 170 -7.92 5.80 -2.78
CA VAL A 170 -6.75 4.92 -2.77
C VAL A 170 -7.10 3.63 -2.05
N ALA A 171 -6.85 2.48 -2.69
CA ALA A 171 -7.02 1.16 -2.08
C ALA A 171 -5.69 0.40 -2.05
N ASN A 172 -5.38 -0.16 -0.88
CA ASN A 172 -4.34 -1.16 -0.71
C ASN A 172 -4.98 -2.54 -0.86
N VAL A 173 -4.43 -3.36 -1.75
CA VAL A 173 -4.95 -4.68 -2.05
C VAL A 173 -3.80 -5.68 -2.04
N THR A 174 -3.98 -6.82 -1.38
CA THR A 174 -3.07 -7.95 -1.47
C THR A 174 -3.82 -9.17 -1.98
N ALA A 175 -3.14 -10.01 -2.75
CA ALA A 175 -3.64 -11.27 -3.27
C ALA A 175 -2.60 -12.36 -3.01
N THR A 176 -3.03 -13.46 -2.39
CA THR A 176 -2.20 -14.63 -2.08
C THR A 176 -2.77 -15.83 -2.80
N ASN A 177 -1.92 -16.61 -3.48
CA ASN A 177 -2.34 -17.76 -4.30
C ASN A 177 -3.38 -17.42 -5.38
N THR A 178 -3.46 -16.13 -5.74
CA THR A 178 -4.33 -15.55 -6.76
C THR A 178 -3.72 -14.23 -7.21
N THR A 179 -4.30 -13.60 -8.22
CA THR A 179 -3.91 -12.26 -8.70
C THR A 179 -5.13 -11.36 -8.71
N VAL A 180 -4.93 -10.07 -8.40
CA VAL A 180 -6.00 -9.07 -8.56
C VAL A 180 -6.38 -9.01 -10.05
N LYS A 181 -7.67 -9.13 -10.33
CA LYS A 181 -8.24 -9.01 -11.68
C LYS A 181 -8.74 -7.58 -11.90
N THR A 182 -9.55 -7.07 -10.98
CA THR A 182 -10.04 -5.69 -11.02
C THR A 182 -10.17 -5.05 -9.64
N VAL A 183 -10.03 -3.73 -9.57
CA VAL A 183 -10.49 -2.88 -8.48
C VAL A 183 -11.43 -1.83 -9.04
N THR A 184 -12.67 -1.81 -8.56
CA THR A 184 -13.71 -0.86 -8.96
C THR A 184 -13.95 0.14 -7.84
N PHE A 185 -13.88 1.43 -8.15
CA PHE A 185 -14.25 2.51 -7.24
C PHE A 185 -15.63 3.05 -7.61
N LEU A 186 -16.49 3.24 -6.61
CA LEU A 186 -17.83 3.77 -6.76
C LEU A 186 -18.09 4.92 -5.77
N VAL A 187 -18.88 5.90 -6.21
CA VAL A 187 -19.43 6.97 -5.38
C VAL A 187 -20.95 6.89 -5.48
N ASP A 188 -21.64 6.73 -4.36
CA ASP A 188 -23.11 6.59 -4.27
C ASP A 188 -23.69 5.52 -5.22
N GLY A 189 -22.90 4.50 -5.52
CA GLY A 189 -23.26 3.40 -6.42
C GLY A 189 -22.91 3.62 -7.89
N GLU A 190 -22.43 4.80 -8.28
CA GLU A 190 -21.93 5.09 -9.62
C GLU A 190 -20.43 4.75 -9.73
N GLN A 191 -20.04 4.02 -10.77
CA GLN A 191 -18.65 3.64 -11.00
C GLN A 191 -17.83 4.86 -11.47
N ILE A 192 -16.78 5.19 -10.73
CA ILE A 192 -15.84 6.26 -11.09
C ILE A 192 -14.62 5.71 -11.83
N ALA A 193 -14.14 4.52 -11.44
CA ALA A 193 -12.97 3.90 -12.06
C ALA A 193 -13.00 2.37 -11.96
N LEU A 194 -12.34 1.73 -12.93
CA LEU A 194 -12.06 0.30 -12.98
C LEU A 194 -10.57 0.13 -13.31
N LEU A 195 -9.82 -0.55 -12.44
CA LEU A 195 -8.37 -0.67 -12.53
C LEU A 195 -7.96 -2.14 -12.52
N GLU A 196 -7.15 -2.54 -13.50
CA GLU A 196 -6.65 -3.93 -13.61
C GLU A 196 -5.23 -4.09 -13.06
N GLN A 197 -4.53 -2.99 -12.76
CA GLN A 197 -3.14 -2.99 -12.32
C GLN A 197 -2.89 -1.95 -11.23
N ALA A 198 -1.96 -2.27 -10.31
CA ALA A 198 -1.52 -1.36 -9.27
C ALA A 198 -0.65 -0.23 -9.85
N PRO A 199 -0.63 0.97 -9.24
CA PRO A 199 -1.32 1.33 -8.00
C PRO A 199 -2.82 1.61 -8.18
N PHE A 200 -3.65 1.13 -7.24
CA PHE A 200 -5.10 1.27 -7.32
C PHE A 200 -5.57 2.62 -6.75
N GLN A 201 -5.59 3.63 -7.63
CA GLN A 201 -5.90 5.01 -7.28
C GLN A 201 -6.83 5.66 -8.30
N ALA A 202 -7.74 6.49 -7.83
CA ALA A 202 -8.62 7.32 -8.64
C ALA A 202 -8.84 8.69 -7.99
N SER A 203 -9.39 9.62 -8.76
CA SER A 203 -9.80 10.94 -8.27
C SER A 203 -11.27 11.16 -8.59
N TRP A 204 -12.00 11.71 -7.63
CA TRP A 204 -13.39 12.14 -7.79
C TRP A 204 -13.51 13.62 -7.42
N THR A 205 -14.20 14.42 -8.23
CA THR A 205 -14.51 15.81 -7.86
C THR A 205 -15.75 15.80 -6.97
N ALA A 206 -15.61 16.31 -5.74
CA ALA A 206 -16.70 16.41 -4.78
C ALA A 206 -17.85 17.20 -5.40
N ALA A 207 -18.99 16.55 -5.60
CA ALA A 207 -20.14 17.12 -6.26
C ALA A 207 -21.41 16.81 -5.49
N GLY A 208 -22.25 17.82 -5.26
CA GLY A 208 -23.40 17.71 -4.38
C GLY A 208 -23.02 17.83 -2.91
N GLU A 209 -23.83 18.54 -2.15
CA GLU A 209 -23.64 18.68 -0.70
C GLU A 209 -24.23 17.49 0.06
N GLY A 210 -23.64 17.17 1.21
CA GLY A 210 -24.14 16.17 2.13
C GLY A 210 -23.26 14.93 2.22
N ALA A 211 -23.85 13.82 2.67
CA ALA A 211 -23.11 12.58 2.90
C ALA A 211 -23.00 11.75 1.61
N HIS A 212 -21.77 11.35 1.27
CA HIS A 212 -21.48 10.48 0.12
C HIS A 212 -20.85 9.17 0.59
N SER A 213 -21.18 8.08 -0.09
CA SER A 213 -20.60 6.76 0.14
C SER A 213 -19.55 6.43 -0.91
N ILE A 214 -18.29 6.30 -0.48
CA ILE A 214 -17.19 5.85 -1.34
C ILE A 214 -16.97 4.36 -1.11
N LYS A 215 -17.03 3.55 -2.16
CA LYS A 215 -16.88 2.10 -2.09
C LYS A 215 -15.75 1.64 -3.02
N ALA A 216 -14.93 0.71 -2.53
CA ALA A 216 -14.01 -0.07 -3.34
C ALA A 216 -14.47 -1.53 -3.37
N ILE A 217 -14.38 -2.17 -4.55
CA ILE A 217 -14.65 -3.58 -4.75
C ILE A 217 -13.43 -4.17 -5.45
N VAL A 218 -12.84 -5.22 -4.89
CA VAL A 218 -11.77 -5.98 -5.54
C VAL A 218 -12.31 -7.34 -5.99
N GLU A 219 -11.99 -7.72 -7.22
CA GLU A 219 -12.18 -9.05 -7.78
C GLU A 219 -10.80 -9.65 -8.11
N ASP A 220 -10.59 -10.91 -7.78
CA ASP A 220 -9.38 -11.64 -8.16
C ASP A 220 -9.60 -12.53 -9.39
N ALA A 221 -8.55 -13.22 -9.85
CA ALA A 221 -8.62 -14.13 -11.00
C ALA A 221 -9.42 -15.41 -10.72
N SER A 222 -9.66 -15.75 -9.44
CA SER A 222 -10.45 -16.92 -9.03
C SER A 222 -11.94 -16.62 -8.89
N GLY A 223 -12.32 -15.33 -8.93
CA GLY A 223 -13.70 -14.84 -8.78
C GLY A 223 -14.07 -14.45 -7.35
N LEU A 224 -13.11 -14.40 -6.42
CA LEU A 224 -13.33 -13.87 -5.08
C LEU A 224 -13.57 -12.37 -5.11
N LEU A 225 -14.52 -11.94 -4.28
CA LEU A 225 -14.91 -10.55 -4.13
C LEU A 225 -14.73 -10.09 -2.68
N LYS A 226 -14.10 -8.92 -2.51
CA LYS A 226 -14.17 -8.15 -1.25
C LYS A 226 -14.59 -6.72 -1.55
N GLU A 227 -15.35 -6.13 -0.65
CA GLU A 227 -15.73 -4.73 -0.72
C GLU A 227 -15.50 -4.02 0.60
N GLN A 228 -15.21 -2.72 0.52
CA GLN A 228 -15.14 -1.83 1.67
C GLN A 228 -15.72 -0.48 1.28
N ALA A 229 -16.45 0.15 2.21
CA ALA A 229 -17.02 1.47 2.01
C ALA A 229 -16.72 2.39 3.19
N VAL A 230 -16.57 3.68 2.88
CA VAL A 230 -16.47 4.77 3.85
C VAL A 230 -17.51 5.83 3.51
N ARG A 231 -17.94 6.59 4.51
CA ARG A 231 -18.78 7.78 4.32
C ARG A 231 -17.96 9.03 4.50
N ILE A 232 -18.13 9.99 3.60
CA ILE A 232 -17.56 11.34 3.68
C ILE A 232 -18.68 12.38 3.66
N THR A 233 -18.38 13.63 3.99
CA THR A 233 -19.32 14.75 3.89
C THR A 233 -18.76 15.82 2.96
N VAL A 234 -19.55 16.24 1.97
CA VAL A 234 -19.25 17.39 1.13
C VAL A 234 -20.03 18.60 1.65
N LYS A 235 -19.32 19.71 1.86
CA LYS A 235 -19.87 20.98 2.35
C LYS A 235 -19.90 22.01 1.24
N ALA A 236 -20.84 22.95 1.32
CA ALA A 236 -20.83 24.15 0.50
C ALA A 236 -19.52 24.93 0.69
N GLU A 237 -19.10 25.66 -0.35
CA GLU A 237 -18.04 26.65 -0.20
C GLU A 237 -18.54 27.80 0.70
N GLU A 238 -17.85 28.04 1.82
CA GLU A 238 -18.13 29.21 2.65
C GLU A 238 -17.62 30.47 1.93
N ILE A 239 -18.56 31.27 1.43
CA ILE A 239 -18.26 32.62 0.96
C ILE A 239 -18.33 33.60 2.14
N ASP A 240 -17.21 34.26 2.44
CA ASP A 240 -17.19 35.34 3.42
C ASP A 240 -18.19 36.43 2.98
N PRO A 241 -19.02 36.97 3.89
CA PRO A 241 -19.87 38.09 3.56
C PRO A 241 -18.99 39.27 3.11
N PRO A 242 -19.42 40.04 2.09
CA PRO A 242 -18.68 41.22 1.68
C PRO A 242 -18.55 42.18 2.86
N VAL A 243 -17.33 42.63 3.14
CA VAL A 243 -17.08 43.68 4.14
C VAL A 243 -17.83 44.93 3.68
N GLU A 244 -18.84 45.36 4.45
CA GLU A 244 -19.56 46.59 4.18
C GLU A 244 -18.58 47.77 4.33
N PRO A 245 -18.51 48.71 3.35
CA PRO A 245 -17.60 49.83 3.47
C PRO A 245 -18.02 50.74 4.64
N GLU A 246 -17.06 51.15 5.46
CA GLU A 246 -17.31 52.16 6.49
C GLU A 246 -17.82 53.45 5.82
N VAL A 247 -18.98 53.95 6.26
CA VAL A 247 -19.56 55.20 5.75
C VAL A 247 -18.82 56.37 6.40
N PRO A 248 -18.21 57.29 5.63
CA PRO A 248 -17.52 58.46 6.21
C PRO A 248 -18.56 59.40 6.84
N VAL A 249 -18.36 59.72 8.12
CA VAL A 249 -19.14 60.71 8.86
C VAL A 249 -18.36 62.02 8.87
N ALA A 250 -19.03 63.14 8.56
CA ALA A 250 -18.35 64.44 8.56
C ALA A 250 -18.04 64.92 10.00
N PRO A 251 -16.92 65.62 10.23
CA PRO A 251 -16.59 66.16 11.55
C PRO A 251 -17.60 67.25 11.95
N VAL A 252 -17.92 67.30 13.24
CA VAL A 252 -18.73 68.35 13.86
C VAL A 252 -17.79 69.42 14.42
N ILE A 253 -18.08 70.70 14.12
CA ILE A 253 -17.29 71.84 14.58
C ILE A 253 -18.19 72.93 15.17
N GLU A 254 -17.74 73.54 16.27
CA GLU A 254 -18.39 74.67 16.92
C GLU A 254 -17.33 75.72 17.30
N LEU A 255 -17.51 76.95 16.81
CA LEU A 255 -16.67 78.08 17.23
C LEU A 255 -17.10 78.54 18.63
N THR A 256 -16.19 78.46 19.59
CA THR A 256 -16.45 78.82 21.00
C THR A 256 -15.97 80.23 21.34
N ASN A 257 -15.04 80.80 20.56
CA ASN A 257 -14.62 82.20 20.67
C ASN A 257 -14.15 82.76 19.30
N PRO A 258 -14.51 84.00 18.95
CA PRO A 258 -15.43 84.89 19.65
C PRO A 258 -16.87 84.39 19.61
N ARG A 259 -17.67 84.74 20.61
CA ARG A 259 -19.11 84.44 20.60
C ARG A 259 -19.83 85.33 19.58
N ASN A 260 -20.95 84.86 19.04
CA ASN A 260 -21.75 85.67 18.13
C ASN A 260 -22.13 87.02 18.77
N GLY A 261 -21.89 88.12 18.06
CA GLY A 261 -22.11 89.49 18.55
C GLY A 261 -21.03 90.05 19.49
N GLN A 262 -19.97 89.31 19.79
CA GLN A 262 -18.85 89.80 20.59
C GLN A 262 -18.12 90.93 19.85
N SER A 263 -17.95 92.07 20.52
CA SER A 263 -17.09 93.15 20.05
C SER A 263 -15.64 92.85 20.40
N VAL A 264 -14.74 93.11 19.45
CA VAL A 264 -13.28 92.99 19.61
C VAL A 264 -12.64 94.37 19.43
N PHE A 265 -11.55 94.64 20.14
CA PHE A 265 -10.89 95.94 20.09
C PHE A 265 -9.87 95.99 18.95
N LEU A 266 -9.92 97.08 18.16
CA LEU A 266 -8.95 97.33 17.11
C LEU A 266 -7.52 97.35 17.69
N GLY A 267 -6.60 96.64 17.04
CA GLY A 267 -5.20 96.55 17.46
C GLY A 267 -4.95 95.65 18.67
N LYS A 268 -5.96 94.89 19.15
CA LYS A 268 -5.80 93.86 20.18
C LYS A 268 -5.94 92.47 19.56
N VAL A 269 -5.03 91.58 19.97
CA VAL A 269 -5.09 90.16 19.63
C VAL A 269 -6.37 89.55 20.20
N THR A 270 -7.10 88.81 19.37
CA THR A 270 -8.28 88.04 19.78
C THR A 270 -8.03 86.58 19.48
N THR A 271 -8.01 85.74 20.51
CA THR A 271 -7.89 84.29 20.35
C THR A 271 -9.16 83.71 19.76
N LEU A 272 -9.05 82.96 18.67
CA LEU A 272 -10.10 82.09 18.18
C LEU A 272 -10.02 80.74 18.86
N ALA A 273 -11.17 80.17 19.20
CA ALA A 273 -11.26 78.86 19.81
C ALA A 273 -12.43 78.09 19.22
N ALA A 274 -12.25 76.79 19.01
CA ALA A 274 -13.30 75.89 18.53
C ALA A 274 -13.24 74.53 19.24
N ASN A 275 -14.39 73.87 19.29
CA ASN A 275 -14.48 72.44 19.58
C ASN A 275 -14.72 71.71 18.26
N ALA A 276 -13.98 70.64 18.00
CA ALA A 276 -14.20 69.78 16.85
C ALA A 276 -14.08 68.32 17.27
N THR A 277 -14.98 67.49 16.76
CA THR A 277 -15.02 66.04 17.01
C THR A 277 -15.36 65.32 15.72
N ASP A 278 -14.79 64.14 15.54
CA ASP A 278 -15.04 63.28 14.39
C ASP A 278 -15.31 61.86 14.86
N GLU A 279 -16.36 61.23 14.35
CA GLU A 279 -16.80 59.90 14.79
C GLU A 279 -15.88 58.78 14.30
N ASN A 280 -15.28 58.96 13.12
CA ASN A 280 -14.29 58.05 12.55
C ASN A 280 -12.87 58.30 13.09
N ASN A 281 -12.71 59.27 14.01
CA ASN A 281 -11.43 59.72 14.57
C ASN A 281 -10.41 60.15 13.49
N ASP A 282 -10.87 60.61 12.32
CA ASP A 282 -9.99 61.02 11.21
C ASP A 282 -9.74 62.54 11.14
N LEU A 283 -10.24 63.30 12.13
CA LEU A 283 -10.05 64.75 12.25
C LEU A 283 -8.57 65.15 12.23
N THR A 284 -8.11 65.72 11.12
CA THR A 284 -6.70 66.11 10.96
C THR A 284 -6.38 67.51 11.48
N ALA A 285 -7.35 68.43 11.44
CA ALA A 285 -7.15 69.82 11.89
C ALA A 285 -8.45 70.63 11.94
N VAL A 286 -8.37 71.76 12.64
CA VAL A 286 -9.31 72.88 12.53
C VAL A 286 -8.62 74.05 11.84
N GLU A 287 -9.22 74.57 10.77
CA GLU A 287 -8.77 75.78 10.09
C GLU A 287 -9.65 76.96 10.50
N PHE A 288 -9.03 78.09 10.87
CA PHE A 288 -9.73 79.31 11.21
C PHE A 288 -9.66 80.28 10.03
N LEU A 289 -10.83 80.83 9.65
CA LEU A 289 -10.97 81.79 8.57
C LEU A 289 -11.64 83.07 9.07
N VAL A 290 -11.20 84.21 8.55
CA VAL A 290 -11.85 85.52 8.76
C VAL A 290 -12.23 86.08 7.38
N ASN A 291 -13.52 86.39 7.19
CA ASN A 291 -14.06 86.84 5.90
C ASN A 291 -13.74 85.92 4.70
N GLY A 292 -13.57 84.62 4.96
CA GLY A 292 -13.22 83.62 3.95
C GLY A 292 -11.71 83.47 3.69
N GLU A 293 -10.85 84.24 4.35
CA GLU A 293 -9.39 84.10 4.28
C GLU A 293 -8.88 83.26 5.46
N SER A 294 -8.08 82.23 5.16
CA SER A 294 -7.43 81.40 6.19
C SER A 294 -6.37 82.21 6.94
N ILE A 295 -6.45 82.15 8.26
CA ILE A 295 -5.49 82.82 9.17
C ILE A 295 -4.64 81.84 9.95
N GLY A 296 -4.96 80.54 9.91
CA GLY A 296 -4.16 79.49 10.52
C GLY A 296 -4.90 78.18 10.70
N ARG A 297 -4.12 77.10 10.81
CA ARG A 297 -4.59 75.72 10.97
C ARG A 297 -4.00 75.13 12.24
N VAL A 298 -4.87 74.54 13.07
CA VAL A 298 -4.50 73.91 14.34
C VAL A 298 -4.76 72.42 14.23
N THR A 299 -3.71 71.61 14.38
CA THR A 299 -3.76 70.15 14.14
C THR A 299 -4.02 69.32 15.39
N GLN A 300 -4.04 69.93 16.58
CA GLN A 300 -4.26 69.24 17.85
C GLN A 300 -5.11 70.09 18.81
N ALA A 301 -5.96 69.43 19.59
CA ALA A 301 -6.71 70.10 20.64
C ALA A 301 -5.77 70.57 21.79
N PRO A 302 -6.06 71.72 22.44
CA PRO A 302 -7.21 72.59 22.21
C PRO A 302 -7.04 73.41 20.91
N TYR A 303 -8.09 73.44 20.09
CA TYR A 303 -8.06 74.16 18.81
C TYR A 303 -8.18 75.66 19.05
N GLN A 304 -7.03 76.34 19.20
CA GLN A 304 -6.95 77.76 19.48
C GLN A 304 -5.90 78.45 18.61
N LEU A 305 -6.21 79.67 18.16
CA LEU A 305 -5.33 80.49 17.33
C LEU A 305 -5.39 81.95 17.81
N ALA A 306 -4.26 82.57 18.14
CA ALA A 306 -4.18 83.94 18.66
C ALA A 306 -3.35 84.84 17.73
#